data_AF-A0A7R8UDL3-F1
#
_entry.id   AF-A0A7R8UDL3-F1
#
_cell.length_a   1.000
_cell.length_b   1.000
_cell.length_c   1.000
_cell.angle_alpha   90.00
_cell.angle_beta   90.00
_cell.angle_gamma   90.00
#
_symmetry.space_group_name_H-M   'P 1'
#
loop_
_entity.id
_entity.type
_entity.pdbx_description
1 polymer ?
#
loop_
_entity_poly.entity_id
_entity_poly.type
_entity_poly.pdbx_seq_one_letter_code
_entity_poly.pdbx_strand_id
1 'polypeptide(L)'
;MRRVFLERLMDWGALPKTRSCPAENCRSEMKLMADTRFCDGVSWYCSAVIPKKNGKRIPCQNRLSIRMRTFFEGSHLTLEQIILIVRGWSKNTPQKEIANKISVSKNTLIVWSSVCRDVATDYCLSHSKLIGGPDKTVDIDLLHGKKKYDTVQYLMLGGVERESGNYFLAIVNERKTGKILAAMKQWIEPNTNVVSDLFKEFSLLSNEGTKKWKTDYRVHFIDPLETAAVKAEGTWWYTKRRTPCKKREDCLAGYFAQYMFLNKCRIDDIDPLIEFLRAENKFYDLDQVSFDTMGRKLSIEEIEARLKEQDDVVCRMVENAKTDDEIRPSLEALLKMKADYKIATGEDWKGRSDEIEITIASEVTYKNNTNYIEENSMNIKDEISDPD
;
A
#
# COMPACT_ATOMS: atom_id res chain seq x y z
N MET A 1 2.19 22.73 -23.31
CA MET A 1 2.55 21.31 -23.14
C MET A 1 2.12 20.53 -24.37
N ARG A 2 2.89 19.55 -24.87
CA ARG A 2 2.52 18.78 -26.07
C ARG A 2 1.36 17.83 -25.73
N ARG A 3 0.26 17.87 -26.48
CA ARG A 3 -0.94 17.02 -26.28
C ARG A 3 -0.60 15.53 -26.13
N VAL A 4 0.33 15.03 -26.95
CA VAL A 4 0.84 13.65 -26.90
C VAL A 4 1.43 13.26 -25.54
N PHE A 5 2.06 14.19 -24.84
CA PHE A 5 2.63 13.92 -23.51
C PHE A 5 1.53 13.70 -22.46
N LEU A 6 0.47 14.51 -22.50
CA LEU A 6 -0.68 14.36 -21.60
C LEU A 6 -1.41 13.04 -21.87
N GLU A 7 -1.65 12.71 -23.14
CA GLU A 7 -2.29 11.46 -23.54
C GLU A 7 -1.49 10.24 -23.04
N ARG A 8 -0.15 10.27 -23.14
CA ARG A 8 0.70 9.21 -22.57
C ARG A 8 0.59 9.11 -21.06
N LEU A 9 0.54 10.23 -20.33
CA LEU A 9 0.36 10.21 -18.88
C LEU A 9 -0.99 9.61 -18.50
N MET A 10 -2.03 9.88 -19.27
CA MET A 10 -3.34 9.26 -19.09
C MET A 10 -3.33 7.76 -19.40
N ASP A 11 -2.63 7.34 -20.45
CA ASP A 11 -2.47 5.91 -20.81
C ASP A 11 -1.66 5.13 -19.79
N TRP A 12 -0.66 5.76 -19.17
CA TRP A 12 0.10 5.19 -18.06
C TRP A 12 -0.66 5.21 -16.74
N GLY A 13 -1.85 5.82 -16.70
CA GLY A 13 -2.66 5.97 -15.49
C GLY A 13 -2.18 7.08 -14.55
N ALA A 14 -1.14 7.85 -14.90
CA ALA A 14 -0.65 8.94 -14.05
C ALA A 14 -1.65 10.12 -13.95
N LEU A 15 -2.50 10.27 -14.97
CA LEU A 15 -3.57 11.28 -15.02
C LEU A 15 -4.90 10.59 -15.34
N PRO A 16 -6.03 11.14 -14.87
CA PRO A 16 -7.34 10.60 -15.21
C PRO A 16 -7.65 10.79 -16.71
N LYS A 17 -8.29 9.79 -17.34
CA LYS A 17 -8.80 9.89 -18.72
C LYS A 17 -10.15 10.61 -18.81
N THR A 18 -10.94 10.52 -17.76
CA THR A 18 -12.26 11.13 -17.63
C THR A 18 -12.38 11.78 -16.27
N ARG A 19 -13.26 12.78 -16.15
CA ARG A 19 -13.52 13.43 -14.87
C ARG A 19 -14.97 13.87 -14.79
N SER A 20 -15.59 13.61 -13.65
CA SER A 20 -16.94 14.10 -13.35
C SER A 20 -16.87 15.41 -12.58
N CYS A 21 -17.85 16.28 -12.82
CA CYS A 21 -17.99 17.54 -12.10
C CYS A 21 -18.22 17.27 -10.61
N PRO A 22 -17.47 17.93 -9.70
CA PRO A 22 -17.58 17.68 -8.26
C PRO A 22 -18.83 18.32 -7.64
N ALA A 23 -19.53 19.20 -8.37
CA ALA A 23 -20.76 19.81 -7.88
C ALA A 23 -21.87 18.75 -7.74
N GLU A 24 -22.43 18.67 -6.53
CA GLU A 24 -23.47 17.70 -6.15
C GLU A 24 -24.67 17.71 -7.10
N ASN A 25 -25.10 18.90 -7.53
CA ASN A 25 -26.22 19.11 -8.45
C ASN A 25 -25.83 19.04 -9.94
N CYS A 26 -24.61 18.60 -10.27
CA CYS A 26 -24.12 18.51 -11.64
C CYS A 26 -23.70 17.08 -11.99
N ARG A 27 -22.61 16.60 -11.38
CA ARG A 27 -21.94 15.31 -11.67
C ARG A 27 -21.67 14.99 -13.15
N SER A 28 -21.84 15.95 -14.06
CA SER A 28 -21.67 15.75 -15.50
C SER A 28 -20.22 15.50 -15.86
N GLU A 29 -20.00 14.73 -16.92
CA GLU A 29 -18.67 14.51 -17.48
C GLU A 29 -18.04 15.83 -17.96
N MET A 30 -16.78 16.03 -17.61
CA MET A 30 -16.00 17.23 -17.92
C MET A 30 -15.15 17.01 -19.15
N LYS A 31 -14.87 18.10 -19.88
CA LYS A 31 -14.01 18.09 -21.06
C LYS A 31 -12.64 18.66 -20.73
N LEU A 32 -11.59 18.03 -21.26
CA LEU A 32 -10.25 18.58 -21.17
C LEU A 32 -10.10 19.73 -22.18
N MET A 33 -9.73 20.92 -21.72
CA MET A 33 -9.59 22.11 -22.57
C MET A 33 -8.32 22.89 -22.25
N ALA A 34 -7.82 23.64 -23.24
CA ALA A 34 -6.75 24.61 -23.03
C ALA A 34 -7.20 25.67 -22.02
N ASP A 35 -6.37 25.93 -21.02
CA ASP A 35 -6.65 26.89 -19.95
C ASP A 35 -5.34 27.42 -19.34
N THR A 36 -4.98 28.64 -19.71
CA THR A 36 -3.72 29.28 -19.29
C THR A 36 -3.70 29.72 -17.82
N ARG A 37 -4.85 29.64 -17.11
CA ARG A 37 -4.90 29.90 -15.67
C ARG A 37 -4.22 28.80 -14.85
N PHE A 38 -4.08 27.60 -15.41
CA PHE A 38 -3.43 26.47 -14.76
C PHE A 38 -2.00 26.32 -15.29
N CYS A 39 -1.08 25.90 -14.42
CA CYS A 39 0.35 25.80 -14.75
C CYS A 39 0.66 24.85 -15.91
N ASP A 40 -0.19 23.86 -16.17
CA ASP A 40 -0.03 22.92 -17.30
C ASP A 40 -0.63 23.44 -18.62
N GLY A 41 -1.32 24.59 -18.59
CA GLY A 41 -2.00 25.18 -19.74
C GLY A 41 -3.28 24.45 -20.14
N VAL A 42 -3.79 23.54 -19.31
CA VAL A 42 -5.01 22.76 -19.54
C VAL A 42 -5.79 22.56 -18.24
N SER A 43 -7.10 22.34 -18.35
CA SER A 43 -7.98 22.02 -17.21
C SER A 43 -9.14 21.13 -17.63
N TRP A 44 -9.73 20.44 -16.64
CA TRP A 44 -11.06 19.86 -16.78
C TRP A 44 -12.10 20.97 -16.68
N TYR A 45 -12.97 21.09 -17.68
CA TYR A 45 -14.03 22.09 -17.74
C TYR A 45 -15.40 21.43 -17.81
N CYS A 46 -16.31 21.85 -16.92
CA CYS A 46 -17.70 21.43 -16.99
C CYS A 46 -18.46 22.35 -17.95
N SER A 47 -19.14 21.75 -18.93
CA SER A 47 -20.00 22.48 -19.88
C SER A 47 -21.49 22.28 -19.60
N ALA A 48 -21.86 21.65 -18.47
CA ALA A 48 -23.25 21.36 -18.13
C ALA A 48 -24.03 22.62 -17.80
N VAL A 49 -25.36 22.56 -17.91
CA VAL A 49 -26.28 23.62 -17.48
C VAL A 49 -27.10 23.10 -16.31
N ILE A 50 -26.89 23.68 -15.14
CA ILE A 50 -27.48 23.26 -13.86
C ILE A 50 -28.60 24.21 -13.41
N PRO A 51 -29.64 23.69 -12.73
CA PRO A 51 -30.67 24.52 -12.12
C PRO A 51 -30.15 25.18 -10.83
N LYS A 52 -30.47 26.46 -10.63
CA LYS A 52 -30.34 27.15 -9.34
C LYS A 52 -31.58 26.89 -8.47
N LYS A 53 -31.47 27.17 -7.16
CA LYS A 53 -32.58 27.08 -6.19
C LYS A 53 -33.83 27.85 -6.61
N ASN A 54 -33.68 28.92 -7.41
CA ASN A 54 -34.78 29.73 -7.94
C ASN A 54 -35.30 29.26 -9.32
N GLY A 55 -34.99 28.04 -9.75
CA GLY A 55 -35.42 27.46 -11.02
C GLY A 55 -34.67 27.94 -12.27
N LYS A 56 -33.82 28.97 -12.17
CA LYS A 56 -33.04 29.46 -13.32
C LYS A 56 -31.96 28.46 -13.72
N ARG A 57 -31.81 28.22 -15.03
CA ARG A 57 -30.77 27.35 -15.60
C ARG A 57 -29.52 28.17 -15.91
N ILE A 58 -28.36 27.77 -15.37
CA ILE A 58 -27.08 28.44 -15.58
C ILE A 58 -25.97 27.46 -15.96
N PRO A 59 -24.92 27.89 -16.67
CA PRO A 59 -23.75 27.06 -16.91
C PRO A 59 -23.03 26.69 -15.60
N CYS A 60 -22.64 25.43 -15.46
CA CYS A 60 -21.79 24.92 -14.40
C CYS A 60 -20.35 25.36 -14.68
N GLN A 61 -19.94 26.51 -14.16
CA GLN A 61 -18.64 27.13 -14.48
C GLN A 61 -17.43 26.45 -13.80
N ASN A 62 -17.60 25.19 -13.35
CA ASN A 62 -16.56 24.47 -12.63
C ASN A 62 -15.38 24.11 -13.53
N ARG A 63 -14.18 24.32 -12.97
CA ARG A 63 -12.89 24.03 -13.59
C ARG A 63 -12.01 23.34 -12.57
N LEU A 64 -11.31 22.29 -12.98
CA LEU A 64 -10.40 21.56 -12.12
C LEU A 64 -9.04 21.43 -12.78
N SER A 65 -8.00 21.51 -11.96
CA SER A 65 -6.65 21.16 -12.39
C SER A 65 -6.62 19.71 -12.85
N ILE A 66 -5.86 19.42 -13.90
CA ILE A 66 -5.61 18.03 -14.33
C ILE A 66 -4.84 17.23 -13.28
N ARG A 67 -4.14 17.93 -12.37
CA ARG A 67 -3.36 17.34 -11.29
C ARG A 67 -4.19 16.98 -10.07
N MET A 68 -5.45 17.42 -10.02
CA MET A 68 -6.28 17.27 -8.81
C MET A 68 -6.56 15.79 -8.52
N ARG A 69 -6.27 15.35 -7.30
CA ARG A 69 -6.28 13.94 -6.87
C ARG A 69 -5.38 13.08 -7.75
N THR A 70 -4.12 13.47 -7.85
CA THR A 70 -3.07 12.69 -8.51
C THR A 70 -1.76 12.93 -7.77
N PHE A 71 -0.76 12.10 -8.06
CA PHE A 71 0.62 12.27 -7.61
C PHE A 71 1.23 13.66 -7.91
N PHE A 72 0.66 14.41 -8.86
CA PHE A 72 1.14 15.73 -9.27
C PHE A 72 0.53 16.89 -8.46
N GLU A 73 -0.48 16.63 -7.63
CA GLU A 73 -1.23 17.66 -6.90
C GLU A 73 -0.34 18.49 -5.98
N GLY A 74 -0.62 19.80 -5.90
CA GLY A 74 0.13 20.73 -5.04
C GLY A 74 1.58 21.00 -5.46
N SER A 75 2.12 20.30 -6.46
CA SER A 75 3.51 20.48 -6.90
C SER A 75 3.68 21.71 -7.80
N HIS A 76 4.70 22.50 -7.51
CA HIS A 76 5.15 23.60 -8.38
C HIS A 76 6.06 23.14 -9.53
N LEU A 77 6.49 21.87 -9.55
CA LEU A 77 7.25 21.33 -10.67
C LEU A 77 6.32 21.06 -11.86
N THR A 78 6.86 21.19 -13.07
CA THR A 78 6.17 20.74 -14.28
C THR A 78 5.97 19.23 -14.27
N LEU A 79 4.93 18.73 -14.95
CA LEU A 79 4.70 17.28 -15.10
C LEU A 79 5.94 16.57 -15.66
N GLU A 80 6.61 17.18 -16.64
CA GLU A 80 7.83 16.64 -17.25
C GLU A 80 8.97 16.50 -16.23
N GLN A 81 9.21 17.53 -15.41
CA GLN A 81 10.22 17.45 -14.35
C GLN A 81 9.91 16.32 -13.37
N ILE A 82 8.66 16.19 -12.92
CA ILE A 82 8.26 15.14 -11.97
C ILE A 82 8.50 13.75 -12.58
N ILE A 83 8.07 13.53 -13.83
CA ILE A 83 8.29 12.26 -14.54
C ILE A 83 9.77 11.94 -14.72
N LEU A 84 10.62 12.93 -15.02
CA LEU A 84 12.06 12.71 -15.12
C LEU A 84 12.68 12.35 -13.76
N ILE A 85 12.19 12.92 -12.66
CA ILE A 85 12.61 12.54 -11.30
C ILE A 85 12.22 11.08 -11.01
N VAL A 86 10.95 10.72 -11.23
CA VAL A 86 10.45 9.34 -11.00
C VAL A 86 11.21 8.35 -11.86
N ARG A 87 11.46 8.67 -13.14
CA ARG A 87 12.25 7.83 -14.05
C ARG A 87 13.69 7.66 -13.60
N GLY A 88 14.31 8.71 -13.08
CA GLY A 88 15.66 8.63 -12.51
C GLY A 88 15.68 7.74 -11.27
N TRP A 89 14.70 7.91 -10.39
CA TRP A 89 14.52 7.08 -9.19
C TRP A 89 14.27 5.62 -9.54
N SER A 90 13.41 5.32 -10.52
CA SER A 90 13.06 3.94 -10.92
C SER A 90 14.21 3.20 -11.58
N LYS A 91 15.18 3.93 -12.15
CA LYS A 91 16.43 3.39 -12.67
C LYS A 91 17.56 3.35 -11.64
N ASN A 92 17.27 3.72 -10.39
CA ASN A 92 18.27 3.89 -9.34
C ASN A 92 19.45 4.80 -9.77
N THR A 93 19.14 5.84 -10.57
CA THR A 93 20.13 6.77 -11.12
C THR A 93 20.67 7.67 -10.00
N PRO A 94 21.99 7.91 -9.91
CA PRO A 94 22.54 8.83 -8.93
C PRO A 94 21.89 10.21 -9.00
N GLN A 95 21.46 10.76 -7.85
CA GLN A 95 20.76 12.05 -7.80
C GLN A 95 21.52 13.20 -8.45
N LYS A 96 22.85 13.17 -8.43
CA LYS A 96 23.71 14.17 -9.10
C LYS A 96 23.50 14.16 -10.62
N GLU A 97 23.35 13.00 -11.23
CA GLU A 97 23.10 12.88 -12.66
C GLU A 97 21.69 13.33 -13.03
N ILE A 98 20.71 13.04 -12.17
CA ILE A 98 19.35 13.55 -12.32
C ILE A 98 19.40 15.09 -12.26
N ALA A 99 20.04 15.67 -11.24
CA ALA A 99 20.17 17.13 -11.08
C ALA A 99 20.84 17.83 -12.27
N ASN A 100 21.82 17.20 -12.90
CA ASN A 100 22.48 17.77 -14.07
C ASN A 100 21.58 17.77 -15.31
N LYS A 101 20.62 16.84 -15.40
CA LYS A 101 19.70 16.70 -16.54
C LYS A 101 18.45 17.55 -16.40
N ILE A 102 18.04 17.82 -15.17
CA ILE A 102 16.83 18.60 -14.88
C ILE A 102 17.17 19.78 -13.98
N SER A 103 16.83 21.00 -14.43
CA SER A 103 17.05 22.27 -13.71
C SER A 103 16.20 22.37 -12.43
N VAL A 104 16.42 21.47 -11.48
CA VAL A 104 15.76 21.40 -10.17
C VAL A 104 16.82 21.39 -9.08
N SER A 105 16.49 21.97 -7.92
CA SER A 105 17.43 22.00 -6.80
C SER A 105 17.71 20.59 -6.28
N LYS A 106 18.91 20.37 -5.74
CA LYS A 106 19.26 19.12 -5.05
C LYS A 106 18.31 18.80 -3.90
N ASN A 107 17.86 19.82 -3.16
CA ASN A 107 16.90 19.63 -2.06
C ASN A 107 15.55 19.13 -2.59
N THR A 108 15.07 19.69 -3.71
CA THR A 108 13.86 19.22 -4.40
C THR A 108 14.01 17.74 -4.79
N LEU A 109 15.17 17.32 -5.33
CA LEU A 109 15.40 15.92 -5.68
C LEU A 109 15.39 14.98 -4.49
N ILE A 110 15.99 15.38 -3.36
CA ILE A 110 15.97 14.59 -2.13
C ILE A 110 14.52 14.42 -1.64
N VAL A 111 13.77 15.52 -1.64
CA VAL A 111 12.36 15.59 -1.26
C VAL A 111 11.51 14.66 -2.12
N TRP A 112 11.65 14.71 -3.45
CA TRP A 112 10.89 13.85 -4.37
C TRP A 112 11.34 12.40 -4.36
N SER A 113 12.64 12.14 -4.20
CA SER A 113 13.15 10.76 -4.01
C SER A 113 12.55 10.13 -2.75
N SER A 114 12.31 10.93 -1.70
CA SER A 114 11.62 10.45 -0.51
C SER A 114 10.15 10.14 -0.77
N VAL A 115 9.45 11.03 -1.48
CA VAL A 115 8.05 10.78 -1.87
C VAL A 115 7.96 9.48 -2.67
N CYS A 116 8.85 9.23 -3.63
CA CYS A 116 8.85 7.98 -4.40
C CYS A 116 9.05 6.74 -3.50
N ARG A 117 9.83 6.85 -2.42
CA ARG A 117 9.98 5.76 -1.46
C ARG A 117 8.74 5.58 -0.58
N ASP A 118 8.06 6.64 -0.21
CA ASP A 118 6.80 6.57 0.55
C ASP A 118 5.74 5.84 -0.29
N VAL A 119 5.61 6.20 -1.57
CA VAL A 119 4.79 5.50 -2.56
C VAL A 119 5.14 4.01 -2.67
N ALA A 120 6.42 3.70 -2.84
CA ALA A 120 6.87 2.32 -2.91
C ALA A 120 6.56 1.54 -1.62
N THR A 121 6.61 2.23 -0.47
CA THR A 121 6.27 1.64 0.83
C THR A 121 4.79 1.27 0.87
N ASP A 122 3.91 2.21 0.51
CA ASP A 122 2.46 1.99 0.48
C ASP A 122 2.06 0.91 -0.54
N TYR A 123 2.72 0.90 -1.71
CA TYR A 123 2.57 -0.17 -2.69
C TYR A 123 3.00 -1.53 -2.13
N CYS A 124 4.16 -1.62 -1.49
CA CYS A 124 4.65 -2.87 -0.94
C CYS A 124 3.78 -3.39 0.22
N LEU A 125 3.27 -2.50 1.08
CA LEU A 125 2.32 -2.85 2.16
C LEU A 125 1.04 -3.48 1.57
N SER A 126 0.47 -2.87 0.54
CA SER A 126 -0.78 -3.31 -0.10
C SER A 126 -0.63 -4.55 -1.01
N HIS A 127 0.58 -4.87 -1.45
CA HIS A 127 0.85 -6.01 -2.36
C HIS A 127 1.70 -7.10 -1.69
N SER A 128 1.75 -7.10 -0.36
CA SER A 128 2.43 -8.14 0.43
C SER A 128 1.78 -9.51 0.21
N LYS A 129 2.60 -10.55 0.13
CA LYS A 129 2.16 -11.94 -0.06
C LYS A 129 2.74 -12.84 1.03
N LEU A 130 2.04 -13.94 1.30
CA LEU A 130 2.64 -15.09 1.96
C LEU A 130 3.72 -15.66 1.03
N ILE A 131 4.95 -15.82 1.55
CA ILE A 131 6.12 -16.24 0.77
C ILE A 131 6.88 -17.38 1.47
N GLY A 132 7.80 -18.04 0.76
CA GLY A 132 8.57 -19.15 1.29
C GLY A 132 7.98 -20.52 0.92
N GLY A 133 8.27 -21.51 1.75
CA GLY A 133 7.91 -22.91 1.57
C GLY A 133 9.14 -23.81 1.45
N PRO A 134 8.94 -25.13 1.27
CA PRO A 134 10.03 -26.08 1.04
C PRO A 134 10.96 -25.60 -0.08
N ASP A 135 12.27 -25.64 0.17
CA ASP A 135 13.35 -25.26 -0.76
C ASP A 135 13.36 -23.78 -1.19
N LYS A 136 12.59 -22.91 -0.53
CA LYS A 136 12.59 -21.45 -0.76
C LYS A 136 13.44 -20.69 0.24
N THR A 137 14.03 -19.59 -0.20
CA THR A 137 14.89 -18.74 0.63
C THR A 137 14.29 -17.35 0.79
N VAL A 138 14.07 -16.93 2.04
CA VAL A 138 13.51 -15.60 2.35
C VAL A 138 14.51 -14.78 3.15
N ASP A 139 14.95 -13.67 2.57
CA ASP A 139 15.76 -12.65 3.25
C ASP A 139 14.83 -11.73 4.04
N ILE A 140 15.01 -11.63 5.36
CA ILE A 140 14.22 -10.74 6.21
C ILE A 140 15.08 -9.66 6.88
N ASP A 141 14.48 -8.50 7.12
CA ASP A 141 15.10 -7.38 7.83
C ASP A 141 14.07 -6.61 8.66
N LEU A 142 14.52 -6.03 9.78
CA LEU A 142 13.72 -5.19 10.66
C LEU A 142 14.24 -3.76 10.57
N LEU A 143 13.40 -2.86 10.07
CA LEU A 143 13.82 -1.56 9.59
C LEU A 143 12.96 -0.45 10.19
N HIS A 144 13.59 0.64 10.61
CA HIS A 144 12.83 1.83 10.94
C HIS A 144 12.45 2.58 9.66
N GLY A 145 11.23 3.06 9.64
CA GLY A 145 10.65 3.88 8.60
C GLY A 145 10.12 5.19 9.17
N LYS A 146 10.07 6.18 8.30
CA LYS A 146 9.44 7.46 8.58
C LYS A 146 8.86 7.99 7.27
N LYS A 147 7.55 8.18 7.22
CA LYS A 147 6.91 8.84 6.07
C LYS A 147 7.28 10.31 6.05
N LYS A 148 7.46 10.88 4.86
CA LYS A 148 7.67 12.31 4.73
C LYS A 148 6.39 13.04 5.16
N TYR A 149 6.53 14.07 5.98
CA TYR A 149 5.45 14.81 6.65
C TYR A 149 4.78 14.10 7.83
N ASP A 150 5.25 12.92 8.19
CA ASP A 150 4.84 12.25 9.43
C ASP A 150 5.89 12.44 10.53
N THR A 151 5.42 12.61 11.76
CA THR A 151 6.25 12.60 12.96
C THR A 151 6.45 11.18 13.49
N VAL A 152 5.57 10.25 13.11
CA VAL A 152 5.59 8.86 13.56
C VAL A 152 6.72 8.10 12.89
N GLN A 153 7.54 7.46 13.72
CA GLN A 153 8.49 6.44 13.29
C GLN A 153 7.82 5.08 13.39
N TYR A 154 7.98 4.26 12.36
CA TYR A 154 7.45 2.91 12.31
C TYR A 154 8.59 1.92 12.36
N LEU A 155 8.34 0.78 12.99
CA LEU A 155 9.19 -0.40 12.86
C LEU A 155 8.52 -1.36 11.89
N MET A 156 9.20 -1.67 10.79
CA MET A 156 8.69 -2.53 9.72
C MET A 156 9.54 -3.79 9.62
N LEU A 157 8.87 -4.95 9.60
CA LEU A 157 9.48 -6.21 9.18
C LEU A 157 9.18 -6.40 7.70
N GLY A 158 10.20 -6.63 6.90
CA GLY A 158 10.01 -7.01 5.51
C GLY A 158 10.78 -8.26 5.15
N GLY A 159 10.28 -8.99 4.16
CA GLY A 159 10.91 -10.19 3.64
C GLY A 159 10.84 -10.26 2.12
N VAL A 160 11.88 -10.80 1.50
CA VAL A 160 11.95 -11.01 0.04
C VAL A 160 12.36 -12.44 -0.23
N GLU A 161 11.53 -13.16 -0.97
CA GLU A 161 11.85 -14.47 -1.52
C GLU A 161 12.83 -14.32 -2.68
N ARG A 162 13.97 -15.00 -2.62
CA ARG A 162 15.03 -14.85 -3.63
C ARG A 162 14.62 -15.37 -5.00
N GLU A 163 13.89 -16.48 -5.02
CA GLU A 163 13.58 -17.21 -6.24
C GLU A 163 12.52 -16.51 -7.09
N SER A 164 11.46 -15.96 -6.47
CA SER A 164 10.36 -15.29 -7.18
C SER A 164 10.38 -13.77 -7.10
N GLY A 165 11.17 -13.20 -6.19
CA GLY A 165 11.12 -11.78 -5.85
C GLY A 165 9.82 -11.36 -5.16
N ASN A 166 8.90 -12.29 -4.87
CA ASN A 166 7.74 -11.99 -4.03
C ASN A 166 8.22 -11.52 -2.66
N TYR A 167 7.42 -10.67 -2.03
CA TYR A 167 7.80 -9.99 -0.82
C TYR A 167 6.62 -9.80 0.12
N PHE A 168 6.93 -9.50 1.37
CA PHE A 168 6.00 -8.87 2.30
C PHE A 168 6.68 -7.67 2.96
N LEU A 169 5.86 -6.72 3.41
CA LEU A 169 6.23 -5.62 4.27
C LEU A 169 5.11 -5.46 5.31
N ALA A 170 5.47 -5.45 6.59
CA ALA A 170 4.52 -5.42 7.69
C ALA A 170 4.96 -4.41 8.74
N ILE A 171 4.02 -3.58 9.19
CA ILE A 171 4.23 -2.68 10.32
C ILE A 171 4.11 -3.49 11.62
N VAL A 172 5.15 -3.46 12.45
CA VAL A 172 5.21 -4.21 13.74
C VAL A 172 5.06 -3.27 14.94
N ASN A 173 5.37 -1.98 14.78
CA ASN A 173 5.30 -0.88 15.77
C ASN A 173 6.10 -1.05 17.07
N GLU A 174 6.41 -2.27 17.50
CA GLU A 174 7.16 -2.58 18.71
C GLU A 174 8.25 -3.63 18.43
N ARG A 175 9.47 -3.37 18.91
CA ARG A 175 10.57 -4.33 18.85
C ARG A 175 10.47 -5.40 19.92
N LYS A 176 9.31 -6.07 19.99
CA LYS A 176 9.07 -7.21 20.87
C LYS A 176 9.08 -8.49 20.05
N THR A 177 9.85 -9.49 20.49
CA THR A 177 9.99 -10.75 19.75
C THR A 177 8.67 -11.43 19.47
N GLY A 178 7.71 -11.40 20.39
CA GLY A 178 6.38 -11.96 20.16
C GLY A 178 5.65 -11.32 18.96
N LYS A 179 5.76 -10.01 18.78
CA LYS A 179 5.17 -9.27 17.66
C LYS A 179 5.90 -9.56 16.35
N ILE A 180 7.23 -9.59 16.38
CA ILE A 180 8.04 -9.94 15.20
C ILE A 180 7.74 -11.38 14.77
N LEU A 181 7.71 -12.32 15.72
CA LEU A 181 7.39 -13.73 15.46
C LEU A 181 5.96 -13.91 14.93
N ALA A 182 4.99 -13.16 15.44
CA ALA A 182 3.63 -13.17 14.93
C ALA A 182 3.57 -12.69 13.46
N ALA A 183 4.25 -11.59 13.14
CA ALA A 183 4.36 -11.11 11.76
C ALA A 183 5.05 -12.14 10.86
N MET A 184 6.12 -12.78 11.32
CA MET A 184 6.81 -13.83 10.55
C MET A 184 5.90 -15.02 10.27
N LYS A 185 5.14 -15.51 11.27
CA LYS A 185 4.16 -16.59 11.10
C LYS A 185 3.01 -16.23 10.15
N GLN A 186 2.67 -14.95 10.05
CA GLN A 186 1.64 -14.47 9.15
C GLN A 186 2.11 -14.45 7.68
N TRP A 187 3.38 -14.13 7.44
CA TRP A 187 3.88 -13.80 6.10
C TRP A 187 4.89 -14.78 5.52
N ILE A 188 5.34 -15.77 6.28
CA ILE A 188 6.30 -16.79 5.85
C ILE A 188 5.67 -18.17 5.99
N GLU A 189 5.79 -19.02 4.96
CA GLU A 189 5.34 -20.41 5.01
C GLU A 189 6.29 -21.32 5.83
N PRO A 190 5.79 -22.39 6.45
CA PRO A 190 6.64 -23.40 7.10
C PRO A 190 7.65 -24.03 6.14
N ASN A 191 8.73 -24.59 6.69
CA ASN A 191 9.84 -25.22 5.96
C ASN A 191 10.65 -24.29 5.03
N THR A 192 10.55 -22.98 5.23
CA THR A 192 11.34 -21.96 4.51
C THR A 192 12.77 -21.87 5.02
N ASN A 193 13.75 -21.57 4.16
CA ASN A 193 15.09 -21.18 4.58
C ASN A 193 15.13 -19.66 4.85
N VAL A 194 15.04 -19.26 6.11
CA VAL A 194 15.04 -17.82 6.49
C VAL A 194 16.45 -17.31 6.75
N VAL A 195 16.83 -16.18 6.13
CA VAL A 195 18.14 -15.51 6.29
C VAL A 195 17.96 -14.13 6.93
N SER A 196 18.68 -13.84 8.01
CA SER A 196 18.54 -12.58 8.77
C SER A 196 19.75 -12.24 9.64
N ASP A 197 20.00 -10.94 9.84
CA ASP A 197 20.92 -10.41 10.86
C ASP A 197 20.30 -10.28 12.26
N LEU A 198 19.00 -10.56 12.43
CA LEU A 198 18.26 -10.47 13.69
C LEU A 198 18.66 -11.54 14.73
N PHE A 199 19.78 -12.26 14.51
CA PHE A 199 20.23 -13.38 15.32
C PHE A 199 20.40 -13.04 16.80
N LYS A 200 20.93 -11.87 17.16
CA LYS A 200 21.10 -11.48 18.58
C LYS A 200 19.76 -11.41 19.33
N GLU A 201 18.68 -11.03 18.65
CA GLU A 201 17.35 -10.93 19.25
C GLU A 201 16.66 -12.30 19.42
N PHE A 202 16.87 -13.22 18.49
CA PHE A 202 16.24 -14.56 18.53
C PHE A 202 17.10 -15.66 19.17
N SER A 203 18.41 -15.44 19.34
CA SER A 203 19.31 -16.39 20.02
C SER A 203 19.13 -16.39 21.53
N LEU A 204 18.82 -15.23 22.13
CA LEU A 204 18.65 -15.06 23.58
C LEU A 204 17.30 -15.56 24.11
N LEU A 205 16.37 -15.91 23.22
CA LEU A 205 15.01 -16.31 23.60
C LEU A 205 14.88 -17.82 23.56
N SER A 206 14.96 -18.40 24.76
CA SER A 206 14.91 -19.82 25.04
C SER A 206 13.49 -20.34 25.33
N ASN A 207 12.44 -19.60 24.99
CA ASN A 207 11.07 -20.06 25.18
C ASN A 207 10.67 -21.11 24.11
N GLU A 208 9.75 -22.00 24.46
CA GLU A 208 9.33 -23.13 23.61
C GLU A 208 8.82 -22.67 22.24
N GLY A 209 8.11 -21.53 22.18
CA GLY A 209 7.59 -20.97 20.93
C GLY A 209 8.68 -20.59 19.92
N THR A 210 9.80 -20.04 20.39
CA THR A 210 10.94 -19.69 19.51
C THR A 210 11.71 -20.92 19.07
N LYS A 211 11.87 -21.91 19.96
CA LYS A 211 12.50 -23.20 19.62
C LYS A 211 11.70 -23.95 18.55
N LYS A 212 10.38 -24.07 18.75
CA LYS A 212 9.47 -24.69 17.78
C LYS A 212 9.53 -23.99 16.43
N TRP A 213 9.48 -22.67 16.41
CA TRP A 213 9.56 -21.91 15.16
C TRP A 213 10.89 -22.12 14.42
N LYS A 214 12.03 -22.14 15.12
CA LYS A 214 13.34 -22.44 14.48
C LYS A 214 13.34 -23.79 13.78
N THR A 215 12.73 -24.79 14.40
CA THR A 215 12.60 -26.14 13.81
C THR A 215 11.66 -26.14 12.61
N ASP A 216 10.48 -25.51 12.73
CA ASP A 216 9.45 -25.49 11.69
C ASP A 216 9.88 -24.68 10.45
N TYR A 217 10.79 -23.71 10.58
CA TYR A 217 11.17 -22.74 9.53
C TYR A 217 12.66 -22.73 9.18
N ARG A 218 13.34 -23.89 9.30
CA ARG A 218 14.76 -24.12 8.91
C ARG A 218 15.61 -22.85 8.89
N VAL A 219 15.69 -22.19 10.03
CA VAL A 219 16.15 -20.80 10.06
C VAL A 219 17.66 -20.79 9.98
N HIS A 220 18.18 -20.31 8.87
CA HIS A 220 19.60 -20.13 8.64
C HIS A 220 20.00 -18.73 9.10
N PHE A 221 20.28 -18.60 10.40
CA PHE A 221 20.90 -17.41 10.95
C PHE A 221 22.35 -17.32 10.48
N ILE A 222 22.53 -16.82 9.27
CA ILE A 222 23.83 -16.59 8.66
C ILE A 222 24.13 -15.12 8.88
N ASP A 223 25.27 -14.82 9.54
CA ASP A 223 25.84 -13.48 9.39
C ASP A 223 26.14 -13.30 7.89
N PRO A 224 25.48 -12.35 7.19
CA PRO A 224 25.66 -12.14 5.75
C PRO A 224 27.11 -11.82 5.35
N LEU A 225 28.00 -11.59 6.32
CA LEU A 225 29.43 -11.41 6.14
C LEU A 225 30.22 -12.71 6.00
N GLU A 226 29.74 -13.83 6.54
CA GLU A 226 30.54 -15.06 6.71
C GLU A 226 30.53 -15.99 5.49
N THR A 227 29.61 -15.82 4.54
CA THR A 227 29.51 -16.70 3.36
C THR A 227 29.47 -15.93 2.04
N ALA A 228 30.49 -16.16 1.20
CA ALA A 228 30.57 -15.58 -0.14
C ALA A 228 29.46 -16.07 -1.09
N ALA A 229 28.90 -17.26 -0.85
CA ALA A 229 27.78 -17.83 -1.61
C ALA A 229 26.47 -17.02 -1.47
N VAL A 230 26.28 -16.31 -0.35
CA VAL A 230 25.13 -15.43 -0.11
C VAL A 230 25.24 -14.10 -0.90
N LYS A 231 26.42 -13.78 -1.46
CA LYS A 231 26.70 -12.49 -2.14
C LYS A 231 26.32 -12.45 -3.62
N ALA A 232 26.01 -13.57 -4.26
CA ALA A 232 26.06 -13.67 -5.73
C ALA A 232 24.86 -13.10 -6.49
N GLU A 233 23.70 -12.92 -5.85
CA GLU A 233 22.46 -12.55 -6.56
C GLU A 233 21.76 -11.38 -5.88
N GLY A 234 21.96 -10.15 -6.38
CA GLY A 234 21.02 -9.03 -6.22
C GLY A 234 20.42 -8.74 -4.84
N THR A 235 21.01 -9.18 -3.73
CA THR A 235 20.33 -9.21 -2.43
C THR A 235 20.20 -7.82 -1.82
N TRP A 236 19.14 -7.63 -1.02
CA TRP A 236 18.89 -6.42 -0.24
C TRP A 236 20.13 -5.94 0.52
N TRP A 237 20.94 -6.86 1.05
CA TRP A 237 22.19 -6.59 1.75
C TRP A 237 23.20 -5.75 0.96
N TYR A 238 23.34 -6.02 -0.34
CA TYR A 238 24.21 -5.23 -1.21
C TYR A 238 23.67 -3.81 -1.39
N THR A 239 22.35 -3.70 -1.59
CA THR A 239 21.65 -2.42 -1.72
C THR A 239 21.74 -1.59 -0.44
N LYS A 240 21.45 -2.20 0.72
CA LYS A 240 21.50 -1.60 2.07
C LYS A 240 22.84 -0.92 2.35
N ARG A 241 23.96 -1.52 1.92
CA ARG A 241 25.32 -0.93 2.08
C ARG A 241 25.58 0.30 1.22
N ARG A 242 24.93 0.39 0.06
CA ARG A 242 25.12 1.49 -0.90
C ARG A 242 24.10 2.61 -0.69
N THR A 243 23.10 2.38 0.17
CA THR A 243 22.10 3.37 0.55
C THR A 243 22.77 4.59 1.21
N PRO A 244 22.65 5.80 0.63
CA PRO A 244 23.30 7.00 1.11
C PRO A 244 22.54 7.57 2.33
N CYS A 245 22.63 6.92 3.49
CA CYS A 245 22.08 7.45 4.73
C CYS A 245 23.17 7.62 5.80
N LYS A 246 23.49 8.88 6.14
CA LYS A 246 24.43 9.24 7.22
C LYS A 246 23.83 9.03 8.62
N LYS A 247 22.50 8.89 8.74
CA LYS A 247 21.74 8.52 9.95
C LYS A 247 21.02 7.21 9.65
N ARG A 248 21.73 6.10 9.79
CA ARG A 248 21.39 4.82 9.16
C ARG A 248 20.04 4.23 9.57
N GLU A 249 19.38 4.69 10.63
CA GLU A 249 18.25 3.95 11.19
C GLU A 249 16.90 4.44 10.67
N ASP A 250 16.62 5.75 10.67
CA ASP A 250 15.25 6.29 10.56
C ASP A 250 14.52 6.14 9.20
N CYS A 251 15.23 5.74 8.13
CA CYS A 251 14.68 5.79 6.76
C CYS A 251 14.91 4.50 5.94
N LEU A 252 15.43 3.43 6.56
CA LEU A 252 15.79 2.22 5.81
C LEU A 252 14.58 1.50 5.23
N ALA A 253 13.43 1.56 5.89
CA ALA A 253 12.22 0.89 5.39
C ALA A 253 11.83 1.37 3.99
N GLY A 254 11.88 2.69 3.72
CA GLY A 254 11.57 3.22 2.40
C GLY A 254 12.58 2.81 1.32
N TYR A 255 13.86 2.61 1.69
CA TYR A 255 14.85 2.08 0.76
C TYR A 255 14.66 0.59 0.51
N PHE A 256 14.19 -0.16 1.51
CA PHE A 256 13.86 -1.57 1.34
C PHE A 256 12.62 -1.75 0.47
N ALA A 257 11.58 -0.93 0.68
CA ALA A 257 10.41 -0.89 -0.17
C ALA A 257 10.78 -0.52 -1.63
N GLN A 258 11.68 0.45 -1.82
CA GLN A 258 12.23 0.74 -3.16
C GLN A 258 12.92 -0.50 -3.76
N TYR A 259 13.75 -1.19 -2.98
CA TYR A 259 14.41 -2.42 -3.43
C TYR A 259 13.40 -3.50 -3.81
N MET A 260 12.40 -3.78 -2.96
CA MET A 260 11.33 -4.76 -3.20
C MET A 260 10.60 -4.46 -4.50
N PHE A 261 10.12 -3.21 -4.64
CA PHE A 261 9.39 -2.74 -5.81
C PHE A 261 10.21 -2.92 -7.09
N LEU A 262 11.45 -2.43 -7.10
CA LEU A 262 12.31 -2.50 -8.29
C LEU A 262 12.76 -3.93 -8.60
N ASN A 263 13.03 -4.75 -7.57
CA ASN A 263 13.40 -6.14 -7.76
C ASN A 263 12.24 -6.95 -8.35
N LYS A 264 11.01 -6.71 -7.89
CA LYS A 264 9.83 -7.38 -8.44
C LYS A 264 9.58 -6.97 -9.88
N CYS A 265 9.65 -5.67 -10.19
CA CYS A 265 9.54 -5.19 -11.57
C CYS A 265 10.60 -5.82 -12.48
N ARG A 266 11.85 -5.95 -12.01
CA ARG A 266 12.93 -6.60 -12.76
C ARG A 266 12.67 -8.08 -13.02
N ILE A 267 12.17 -8.81 -12.03
CA ILE A 267 11.90 -10.26 -12.15
C ILE A 267 10.71 -10.52 -13.08
N ASP A 268 9.68 -9.66 -13.00
CA ASP A 268 8.48 -9.77 -13.84
C ASP A 268 8.64 -9.15 -15.23
N ASP A 269 9.80 -8.56 -15.55
CA ASP A 269 10.05 -7.79 -16.77
C ASP A 269 9.03 -6.64 -17.00
N ILE A 270 8.70 -5.92 -15.93
CA ILE A 270 7.78 -4.78 -15.92
C ILE A 270 8.59 -3.47 -15.89
N ASP A 271 8.18 -2.46 -16.67
CA ASP A 271 8.76 -1.13 -16.59
C ASP A 271 8.41 -0.47 -15.22
N PRO A 272 9.40 -0.21 -14.36
CA PRO A 272 9.15 0.28 -13.00
C PRO A 272 8.63 1.73 -12.98
N LEU A 273 8.87 2.54 -14.02
CA LEU A 273 8.25 3.87 -14.11
C LEU A 273 6.75 3.72 -14.31
N ILE A 274 6.33 2.86 -15.24
CA ILE A 274 4.91 2.69 -15.56
C ILE A 274 4.18 2.06 -14.38
N GLU A 275 4.78 1.04 -13.76
CA GLU A 275 4.17 0.39 -12.60
C GLU A 275 4.04 1.35 -11.42
N PHE A 276 5.03 2.21 -11.20
CA PHE A 276 4.97 3.25 -10.16
C PHE A 276 3.82 4.22 -10.41
N LEU A 277 3.65 4.68 -11.65
CA LEU A 277 2.59 5.63 -11.99
C LEU A 277 1.20 5.00 -11.86
N ARG A 278 1.06 3.70 -12.14
CA ARG A 278 -0.18 2.95 -11.92
C ARG A 278 -0.48 2.72 -10.45
N ALA A 279 0.54 2.36 -9.66
CA ALA A 279 0.44 2.20 -8.22
C ALA A 279 -0.17 3.44 -7.57
N GLU A 280 0.37 4.62 -7.91
CA GLU A 280 -0.12 5.90 -7.39
C GLU A 280 -1.57 6.19 -7.75
N ASN A 281 -1.99 5.89 -8.98
CA ASN A 281 -3.36 6.18 -9.37
C ASN A 281 -4.39 5.37 -8.57
N LYS A 282 -4.03 4.17 -8.10
CA LYS A 282 -4.88 3.41 -7.18
C LYS A 282 -4.98 4.06 -5.79
N PHE A 283 -3.93 4.75 -5.35
CA PHE A 283 -3.92 5.50 -4.08
C PHE A 283 -4.65 6.85 -4.14
N TYR A 284 -4.86 7.40 -5.33
CA TYR A 284 -5.67 8.62 -5.53
C TYR A 284 -7.02 8.34 -6.18
N ASP A 285 -7.37 7.05 -6.34
CA ASP A 285 -8.64 6.64 -6.94
C ASP A 285 -9.81 7.21 -6.14
N LEU A 286 -10.83 7.67 -6.85
CA LEU A 286 -11.74 8.75 -6.46
C LEU A 286 -12.71 8.45 -5.29
N ASP A 287 -12.54 7.31 -4.62
CA ASP A 287 -13.38 6.76 -3.56
C ASP A 287 -12.56 6.29 -2.34
N GLN A 288 -11.51 7.00 -1.94
CA GLN A 288 -10.81 6.71 -0.68
C GLN A 288 -11.48 7.35 0.53
N VAL A 289 -11.52 6.62 1.64
CA VAL A 289 -12.08 7.10 2.94
C VAL A 289 -11.27 8.23 3.52
N SER A 290 -9.99 8.30 3.18
CA SER A 290 -9.01 9.22 3.72
C SER A 290 -9.17 10.65 3.22
N PHE A 291 -10.08 10.93 2.28
CA PHE A 291 -10.33 12.27 1.74
C PHE A 291 -11.81 12.59 1.63
N ASP A 292 -12.21 13.81 1.99
CA ASP A 292 -13.59 14.27 1.83
C ASP A 292 -13.95 14.55 0.35
N THR A 293 -15.23 14.85 0.11
CA THR A 293 -15.74 15.18 -1.23
C THR A 293 -15.05 16.41 -1.85
N MET A 294 -14.39 17.24 -1.04
CA MET A 294 -13.61 18.41 -1.44
C MET A 294 -12.09 18.13 -1.54
N GLY A 295 -11.64 16.91 -1.24
CA GLY A 295 -10.24 16.48 -1.35
C GLY A 295 -9.36 16.84 -0.15
N ARG A 296 -9.93 17.23 0.99
CA ARG A 296 -9.16 17.40 2.23
C ARG A 296 -8.84 16.04 2.82
N LYS A 297 -7.58 15.83 3.22
CA LYS A 297 -7.17 14.65 4.00
C LYS A 297 -7.93 14.65 5.33
N LEU A 298 -8.64 13.57 5.59
CA LEU A 298 -9.42 13.35 6.79
C LEU A 298 -8.51 12.85 7.92
N SER A 299 -8.80 13.27 9.15
CA SER A 299 -8.16 12.70 10.35
C SER A 299 -8.65 11.27 10.57
N ILE A 300 -7.95 10.52 11.43
CA ILE A 300 -8.33 9.13 11.74
C ILE A 300 -9.76 9.09 12.31
N GLU A 301 -10.12 10.05 13.16
CA GLU A 301 -11.47 10.16 13.75
C GLU A 301 -12.54 10.40 12.67
N GLU A 302 -12.22 11.17 11.64
CA GLU A 302 -13.13 11.43 10.52
C GLU A 302 -13.26 10.23 9.58
N ILE A 303 -12.19 9.46 9.40
CA ILE A 303 -12.20 8.17 8.69
C ILE A 303 -13.08 7.17 9.45
N GLU A 304 -12.93 7.07 10.77
CA GLU A 304 -13.76 6.21 11.63
C GLU A 304 -15.24 6.61 11.61
N ALA A 305 -15.53 7.91 11.63
CA ALA A 305 -16.91 8.40 11.54
C ALA A 305 -17.57 7.98 10.22
N ARG A 306 -16.84 8.09 9.10
CA ARG A 306 -17.34 7.65 7.78
C ARG A 306 -17.49 6.14 7.69
N LEU A 307 -16.55 5.38 8.26
CA LEU A 307 -16.64 3.94 8.35
C LEU A 307 -17.89 3.51 9.11
N LYS A 308 -18.13 4.14 10.26
CA LYS A 308 -19.33 3.91 11.07
C LYS A 308 -20.61 4.26 10.32
N GLU A 309 -20.63 5.38 9.59
CA GLU A 309 -21.80 5.77 8.80
C GLU A 309 -22.11 4.76 7.69
N GLN A 310 -21.09 4.28 6.97
CA GLN A 310 -21.26 3.28 5.92
C GLN A 310 -21.66 1.91 6.50
N ASP A 311 -21.08 1.53 7.64
CA ASP A 311 -21.45 0.33 8.39
C ASP A 311 -22.91 0.35 8.84
N ASP A 312 -23.39 1.49 9.36
CA ASP A 312 -24.79 1.71 9.72
C ASP A 312 -25.73 1.61 8.51
N VAL A 313 -25.28 2.05 7.32
CA VAL A 313 -26.05 1.90 6.07
C VAL A 313 -26.19 0.43 5.70
N VAL A 314 -25.09 -0.34 5.71
CA VAL A 314 -25.12 -1.79 5.43
C VAL A 314 -26.03 -2.50 6.44
N CYS A 315 -25.89 -2.21 7.74
CA CYS A 315 -26.74 -2.79 8.78
C CYS A 315 -28.22 -2.46 8.55
N ARG A 316 -28.56 -1.20 8.23
CA ARG A 316 -29.94 -0.80 7.92
C ARG A 316 -30.50 -1.49 6.68
N MET A 317 -29.69 -1.74 5.65
CA MET A 317 -30.15 -2.47 4.47
C MET A 317 -30.47 -3.92 4.81
N VAL A 318 -29.63 -4.56 5.64
CA VAL A 318 -29.88 -5.93 6.14
C VAL A 318 -31.13 -5.99 7.03
N GLU A 319 -31.29 -5.06 7.98
CA GLU A 319 -32.47 -4.97 8.86
C GLU A 319 -33.78 -4.77 8.08
N ASN A 320 -33.73 -4.04 6.96
CA ASN A 320 -34.88 -3.83 6.07
C ASN A 320 -35.06 -4.96 5.05
N ALA A 321 -34.38 -6.10 5.22
CA ALA A 321 -34.44 -7.27 4.34
C ALA A 321 -34.24 -6.91 2.85
N LYS A 322 -33.29 -6.00 2.57
CA LYS A 322 -32.87 -5.71 1.20
C LYS A 322 -32.24 -6.93 0.54
N THR A 323 -32.36 -7.00 -0.78
CA THR A 323 -31.78 -8.11 -1.55
C THR A 323 -30.25 -8.02 -1.57
N ASP A 324 -29.59 -9.16 -1.75
CA ASP A 324 -28.12 -9.24 -1.85
C ASP A 324 -27.56 -8.33 -2.94
N ASP A 325 -28.26 -8.22 -4.08
CA ASP A 325 -27.89 -7.32 -5.18
C ASP A 325 -27.97 -5.84 -4.79
N GLU A 326 -28.91 -5.47 -3.92
CA GLU A 326 -29.03 -4.10 -3.38
C GLU A 326 -27.95 -3.83 -2.31
N ILE A 327 -27.55 -4.83 -1.52
CA ILE A 327 -26.56 -4.69 -0.44
C ILE A 327 -25.13 -4.67 -0.96
N ARG A 328 -24.83 -5.48 -1.99
CA ARG A 328 -23.47 -5.70 -2.52
C ARG A 328 -22.67 -4.41 -2.77
N PRO A 329 -23.19 -3.37 -3.46
CA PRO A 329 -22.41 -2.15 -3.71
C PRO A 329 -22.01 -1.42 -2.42
N SER A 330 -22.90 -1.39 -1.42
CA SER A 330 -22.63 -0.76 -0.12
C SER A 330 -21.64 -1.57 0.71
N LEU A 331 -21.68 -2.90 0.60
CA LEU A 331 -20.73 -3.80 1.25
C LEU A 331 -19.34 -3.73 0.61
N GLU A 332 -19.25 -3.72 -0.71
CA GLU A 332 -17.98 -3.52 -1.45
C GLU A 332 -17.33 -2.18 -1.09
N ALA A 333 -18.14 -1.12 -1.00
CA ALA A 333 -17.68 0.17 -0.49
C ALA A 333 -17.13 0.02 0.93
N LEU A 334 -17.90 -0.54 1.87
CA LEU A 334 -17.46 -0.73 3.26
C LEU A 334 -16.15 -1.53 3.37
N LEU A 335 -15.98 -2.59 2.57
CA LEU A 335 -14.75 -3.40 2.53
C LEU A 335 -13.55 -2.60 2.04
N LYS A 336 -13.73 -1.81 0.97
CA LYS A 336 -12.70 -0.87 0.51
C LYS A 336 -12.35 0.14 1.61
N MET A 337 -13.37 0.62 2.32
CA MET A 337 -13.17 1.56 3.42
C MET A 337 -12.37 0.96 4.58
N LYS A 338 -12.66 -0.30 4.95
CA LYS A 338 -11.91 -1.07 5.96
C LYS A 338 -10.45 -1.29 5.54
N ALA A 339 -10.20 -1.59 4.26
CA ALA A 339 -8.85 -1.72 3.72
C ALA A 339 -8.06 -0.40 3.79
N ASP A 340 -8.67 0.73 3.43
CA ASP A 340 -8.04 2.05 3.53
C ASP A 340 -7.70 2.42 4.98
N TYR A 341 -8.59 2.11 5.94
CA TYR A 341 -8.32 2.30 7.36
C TYR A 341 -7.17 1.43 7.84
N LYS A 342 -7.14 0.15 7.45
CA LYS A 342 -6.02 -0.74 7.77
C LYS A 342 -4.68 -0.24 7.23
N ILE A 343 -4.67 0.34 6.03
CA ILE A 343 -3.47 0.99 5.46
C ILE A 343 -3.07 2.23 6.28
N ALA A 344 -4.05 3.01 6.73
CA ALA A 344 -3.81 4.27 7.45
C ALA A 344 -3.37 4.07 8.91
N THR A 345 -3.93 3.09 9.62
CA THR A 345 -3.75 2.87 11.06
C THR A 345 -2.91 1.64 11.39
N GLY A 346 -2.87 0.65 10.48
CA GLY A 346 -2.30 -0.66 10.75
C GLY A 346 -3.22 -1.59 11.53
N GLU A 347 -4.45 -1.17 11.83
CA GLU A 347 -5.43 -1.91 12.60
C GLU A 347 -6.67 -2.23 11.77
N ASP A 348 -7.31 -3.36 12.05
CA ASP A 348 -8.59 -3.72 11.44
C ASP A 348 -9.73 -2.98 12.15
N TRP A 349 -10.52 -2.21 11.41
CA TRP A 349 -11.70 -1.54 11.96
C TRP A 349 -12.82 -2.55 12.19
N LYS A 350 -13.40 -2.54 13.40
CA LYS A 350 -14.53 -3.39 13.78
C LYS A 350 -15.81 -2.58 13.85
N GLY A 351 -16.83 -3.04 13.14
CA GLY A 351 -18.16 -2.43 13.09
C GLY A 351 -19.26 -3.40 13.51
N ARG A 352 -20.49 -2.90 13.48
CA ARG A 352 -21.69 -3.66 13.77
C ARG A 352 -21.97 -4.70 12.68
N SER A 353 -21.59 -4.45 11.43
CA SER A 353 -21.72 -5.44 10.36
C SER A 353 -20.89 -6.71 10.58
N ASP A 354 -19.82 -6.65 11.40
CA ASP A 354 -19.00 -7.83 11.71
C ASP A 354 -19.69 -8.78 12.71
N GLU A 355 -20.71 -8.30 13.43
CA GLU A 355 -21.53 -9.08 14.38
C GLU A 355 -22.80 -9.66 13.72
N ILE A 356 -23.13 -9.17 12.51
CA ILE A 356 -24.25 -9.65 11.72
C ILE A 356 -23.67 -10.66 10.73
N GLU A 357 -24.08 -11.93 10.79
CA GLU A 357 -23.75 -12.91 9.74
C GLU A 357 -24.43 -12.48 8.43
N ILE A 358 -23.78 -11.60 7.66
CA ILE A 358 -24.21 -11.22 6.31
C ILE A 358 -23.80 -12.37 5.38
N THR A 359 -24.60 -13.44 5.35
CA THR A 359 -24.39 -14.58 4.47
C THR A 359 -24.87 -14.24 3.05
N ILE A 360 -24.09 -13.49 2.28
CA ILE A 360 -24.35 -13.38 0.83
C ILE A 360 -23.82 -14.67 0.19
N ALA A 361 -24.74 -15.44 -0.39
CA ALA A 361 -24.43 -16.70 -1.03
C ALA A 361 -23.63 -16.47 -2.33
N SER A 362 -22.41 -17.02 -2.35
CA SER A 362 -21.60 -17.42 -3.52
C SER A 362 -21.04 -16.36 -4.49
N GLU A 363 -19.71 -16.46 -4.66
CA GLU A 363 -18.85 -15.88 -5.71
C GLU A 363 -18.23 -14.48 -5.53
N VAL A 364 -17.54 -14.26 -4.40
CA VAL A 364 -16.15 -13.75 -4.44
C VAL A 364 -15.36 -14.46 -3.34
N THR A 365 -14.50 -15.41 -3.71
CA THR A 365 -13.56 -16.03 -2.78
C THR A 365 -12.55 -15.01 -2.28
N TYR A 366 -12.76 -14.52 -1.06
CA TYR A 366 -11.69 -14.06 -0.16
C TYR A 366 -11.83 -14.82 1.15
N LYS A 367 -10.88 -15.72 1.41
CA LYS A 367 -10.77 -16.43 2.70
C LYS A 367 -10.36 -15.43 3.78
N ASN A 368 -11.32 -15.01 4.59
CA ASN A 368 -11.07 -14.48 5.92
C ASN A 368 -10.54 -15.62 6.78
N ASN A 369 -9.26 -15.59 7.11
CA ASN A 369 -8.66 -16.55 8.05
C ASN A 369 -8.83 -16.03 9.48
N THR A 370 -10.06 -16.09 9.96
CA THR A 370 -10.43 -16.02 11.38
C THR A 370 -11.58 -17.00 11.58
N ASN A 371 -11.25 -18.30 11.69
CA ASN A 371 -11.94 -19.34 12.45
C ASN A 371 -11.40 -20.71 12.03
N TYR A 372 -10.37 -21.19 12.73
CA TYR A 372 -9.93 -22.59 12.68
C TYR A 372 -9.30 -22.96 14.03
N ILE A 373 -10.01 -22.71 15.15
CA ILE A 373 -9.61 -23.23 16.47
C ILE A 373 -10.77 -23.83 17.30
N GLU A 374 -12.05 -23.66 16.98
CA GLU A 374 -13.13 -24.07 17.93
C GLU A 374 -14.09 -25.19 17.48
N GLU A 375 -13.67 -26.15 16.65
CA GLU A 375 -14.51 -27.34 16.35
C GLU A 375 -13.85 -28.71 16.56
N ASN A 376 -12.76 -28.82 17.33
CA ASN A 376 -12.24 -30.14 17.71
C ASN A 376 -11.90 -30.32 19.20
N SER A 377 -12.55 -29.54 20.07
CA SER A 377 -12.48 -29.70 21.52
C SER A 377 -13.82 -30.05 22.13
N MET A 378 -14.50 -31.09 21.63
CA MET A 378 -15.54 -31.81 22.37
C MET A 378 -15.91 -33.10 21.62
N ASN A 379 -15.07 -34.12 21.73
CA ASN A 379 -15.60 -35.46 21.97
C ASN A 379 -14.52 -36.40 22.51
N ILE A 380 -14.97 -37.26 23.41
CA ILE A 380 -14.23 -38.37 24.06
C ILE A 380 -13.46 -37.98 25.33
N LYS A 381 -14.24 -37.70 26.38
CA LYS A 381 -14.05 -38.33 27.69
C LYS A 381 -15.40 -38.87 28.14
N ASP A 382 -15.54 -40.19 28.09
CA ASP A 382 -16.00 -41.05 29.21
C ASP A 382 -16.51 -42.39 28.68
N GLU A 383 -15.79 -43.45 29.09
CA GLU A 383 -16.17 -44.87 29.30
C GLU A 383 -14.86 -45.68 29.20
N ILE A 384 -14.09 -45.80 30.29
CA ILE A 384 -14.17 -46.89 31.27
C ILE A 384 -14.15 -48.26 30.58
N SER A 385 -12.98 -48.89 30.49
CA SER A 385 -12.67 -50.22 31.10
C SER A 385 -11.32 -50.77 30.60
N ASP A 386 -10.36 -50.84 31.54
CA ASP A 386 -9.33 -51.89 31.62
C ASP A 386 -9.97 -53.30 31.61
N PRO A 387 -9.22 -54.42 31.54
CA PRO A 387 -7.81 -54.63 31.17
C PRO A 387 -7.62 -55.82 30.19
N ASP A 388 -6.41 -55.97 29.63
CA ASP A 388 -5.64 -57.23 29.58
C ASP A 388 -4.29 -57.04 28.86
#